data_AF-A0A7W0USY9-F1
#
_entry.id   AF-A0A7W0USY9-F1
#
_cell.length_a   1.000
_cell.length_b   1.000
_cell.length_c   1.000
_cell.angle_alpha   90.00
_cell.angle_beta   90.00
_cell.angle_gamma   90.00
#
_symmetry.space_group_name_H-M   'P 1'
#
loop_
_entity.id
_entity.type
_entity.pdbx_description
1 polymer ?
#
loop_
_entity_poly.entity_id
_entity_poly.type
_entity_poly.pdbx_seq_one_letter_code
_entity_poly.pdbx_strand_id
1 'polypeptide(L)'
;AAGALLVAPGATAKPTKTDRTNAAKECRAERGTTDATVEAFRAKYGTNKSGRNAFGKCVSGTSKEEAAERRAAASNAAKECKADRDADAALFAETHGTNKNNRNAFGKCVSSKAKENKEEADAEDAVDAEERKSAAKECDAERATGEVAFANKYGTNANKRNAFGKCVSQKASA
;
A
#
# COMPACT_ATOMS: atom_id res chain seq x y z
N ALA A 1 -18.93 3.01 5.94
CA ALA A 1 -19.01 3.77 4.69
C ALA A 1 -17.61 4.23 4.35
N ALA A 2 -16.96 3.59 3.37
CA ALA A 2 -15.60 3.92 2.96
C ALA A 2 -15.62 5.28 2.23
N GLY A 3 -14.94 6.26 2.81
CA GLY A 3 -14.79 7.58 2.21
C GLY A 3 -13.88 7.49 1.00
N ALA A 4 -14.46 7.45 -0.20
CA ALA A 4 -13.72 7.62 -1.43
C ALA A 4 -13.18 9.06 -1.50
N LEU A 5 -11.89 9.24 -1.17
CA LEU A 5 -11.18 10.47 -1.48
C LEU A 5 -11.11 10.65 -3.00
N LEU A 6 -11.91 11.58 -3.52
CA LEU A 6 -11.81 12.06 -4.90
C LEU A 6 -10.46 12.76 -5.10
N VAL A 7 -9.51 12.05 -5.71
CA VAL A 7 -8.23 12.63 -6.15
C VAL A 7 -8.50 13.48 -7.40
N ALA A 8 -8.38 14.81 -7.27
CA ALA A 8 -8.37 15.72 -8.41
C ALA A 8 -7.28 15.30 -9.42
N PRO A 9 -7.47 15.48 -10.74
CA PRO A 9 -6.51 15.08 -11.77
C PRO A 9 -5.33 16.07 -11.80
N GLY A 10 -4.51 16.05 -10.76
CA GLY A 10 -3.22 16.72 -10.70
C GLY A 10 -2.12 15.73 -11.10
N ALA A 11 -1.21 16.15 -11.98
CA ALA A 11 -0.05 15.40 -12.46
C ALA A 11 0.42 14.31 -11.49
N THR A 12 0.29 13.04 -11.87
CA THR A 12 0.74 11.89 -11.06
C THR A 12 2.19 12.13 -10.67
N ALA A 13 2.48 12.23 -9.37
CA ALA A 13 3.83 12.45 -8.90
C ALA A 13 4.72 11.31 -9.43
N LYS A 14 5.82 11.65 -10.10
CA LYS A 14 6.73 10.61 -10.59
C LYS A 14 7.37 9.91 -9.39
N PRO A 15 7.42 8.56 -9.38
CA PRO A 15 8.09 7.84 -8.31
C PRO A 15 9.55 8.22 -8.16
N THR A 16 9.96 8.50 -6.93
CA THR A 16 11.35 8.75 -6.53
C THR A 16 12.12 7.45 -6.33
N LYS A 17 13.43 7.54 -6.05
CA LYS A 17 14.24 6.37 -5.70
C LYS A 17 13.80 5.73 -4.38
N THR A 18 13.37 6.55 -3.42
CA THR A 18 12.87 6.09 -2.13
C THR A 18 11.58 5.31 -2.31
N ASP A 19 10.62 5.83 -3.09
CA ASP A 19 9.35 5.14 -3.39
C ASP A 19 9.59 3.76 -4.00
N ARG A 20 10.51 3.66 -4.97
CA ARG A 20 10.84 2.37 -5.59
C ARG A 20 11.48 1.40 -4.61
N THR A 21 12.19 1.92 -3.61
CA THR A 21 12.84 1.12 -2.57
C THR A 21 11.83 0.60 -1.56
N ASN A 22 10.90 1.46 -1.12
CA ASN A 22 9.78 1.10 -0.25
C ASN A 22 8.86 0.09 -0.92
N ALA A 23 8.40 0.40 -2.14
CA ALA A 23 7.63 -0.51 -2.98
C ALA A 23 8.32 -1.88 -3.14
N ALA A 24 9.64 -1.93 -3.32
CA ALA A 24 10.36 -3.19 -3.40
C ALA A 24 10.39 -3.97 -2.08
N LYS A 25 10.36 -3.31 -0.92
CA LYS A 25 10.25 -3.94 0.40
C LYS A 25 8.84 -4.48 0.62
N GLU A 26 7.80 -3.68 0.39
CA GLU A 26 6.40 -4.11 0.49
C GLU A 26 6.13 -5.29 -0.44
N CYS A 27 6.52 -5.20 -1.72
CA CYS A 27 6.36 -6.30 -2.67
C CYS A 27 7.11 -7.59 -2.25
N ARG A 28 8.21 -7.49 -1.49
CA ARG A 28 8.89 -8.66 -0.92
C ARG A 28 8.11 -9.22 0.27
N ALA A 29 7.60 -8.34 1.13
CA ALA A 29 6.80 -8.71 2.30
C ALA A 29 5.48 -9.38 1.89
N GLU A 30 4.76 -8.83 0.92
CA GLU A 30 3.49 -9.39 0.40
C GLU A 30 3.71 -10.74 -0.29
N ARG A 31 4.78 -10.87 -1.10
CA ARG A 31 5.09 -12.13 -1.78
C ARG A 31 5.31 -13.29 -0.79
N GLY A 32 5.90 -12.99 0.36
CA GLY A 32 6.28 -13.98 1.34
C GLY A 32 7.28 -15.01 0.80
N THR A 33 7.32 -16.16 1.46
CA THR A 33 8.30 -17.24 1.20
C THR A 33 7.65 -18.61 1.00
N THR A 34 6.35 -18.74 1.23
CA THR A 34 5.62 -20.00 1.05
C THR A 34 5.09 -20.13 -0.37
N ASP A 35 4.88 -21.37 -0.84
CA ASP A 35 4.32 -21.60 -2.17
C ASP A 35 2.94 -20.96 -2.35
N ALA A 36 2.08 -21.05 -1.33
CA ALA A 36 0.76 -20.42 -1.31
C ALA A 36 0.85 -18.89 -1.49
N THR A 37 1.73 -18.21 -0.73
CA THR A 37 1.88 -16.75 -0.83
C THR A 37 2.53 -16.33 -2.15
N VAL A 38 3.48 -17.11 -2.67
CA VAL A 38 4.11 -16.86 -3.97
C VAL A 38 3.12 -17.06 -5.13
N GLU A 39 2.26 -18.08 -5.05
CA GLU A 39 1.19 -18.32 -6.01
C GLU A 39 0.16 -17.18 -5.98
N ALA A 40 -0.27 -16.76 -4.79
CA ALA A 40 -1.20 -15.64 -4.61
C ALA A 40 -0.63 -14.33 -5.19
N PHE A 41 0.63 -14.06 -4.91
CA PHE A 41 1.34 -12.89 -5.43
C PHE A 41 1.43 -12.91 -6.96
N ARG A 42 1.73 -14.08 -7.54
CA ARG A 42 1.73 -14.26 -9.00
C ARG A 42 0.34 -14.10 -9.61
N ALA A 43 -0.70 -14.58 -8.94
CA ALA A 43 -2.08 -14.41 -9.38
C ALA A 43 -2.51 -12.94 -9.35
N LYS A 44 -2.03 -12.15 -8.37
CA LYS A 44 -2.32 -10.71 -8.25
C LYS A 44 -1.60 -9.87 -9.31
N TYR A 45 -0.28 -10.04 -9.46
CA TYR A 45 0.54 -9.13 -10.27
C TYR A 45 1.06 -9.72 -11.58
N GLY A 46 1.05 -11.03 -11.73
CA GLY A 46 1.55 -11.71 -12.92
C GLY A 46 0.61 -11.51 -14.11
N THR A 47 1.14 -10.97 -15.21
CA THR A 47 0.33 -10.75 -16.43
C THR A 47 0.80 -11.58 -17.62
N ASN A 48 1.99 -12.19 -17.54
CA ASN A 48 2.49 -13.09 -18.59
C ASN A 48 2.15 -14.55 -18.28
N LYS A 49 2.27 -15.44 -19.28
CA LYS A 49 1.94 -16.87 -19.16
C LYS A 49 2.62 -17.58 -17.98
N SER A 50 3.79 -17.10 -17.55
CA SER A 50 4.58 -17.71 -16.47
C SER A 50 4.43 -17.01 -15.11
N GLY A 51 3.70 -15.89 -15.03
CA GLY A 51 3.63 -15.03 -13.85
C GLY A 51 4.98 -14.45 -13.38
N ARG A 52 6.08 -14.66 -14.12
CA ARG A 52 7.43 -14.28 -13.68
C ARG A 52 7.67 -12.76 -13.64
N ASN A 53 6.83 -11.99 -14.32
CA ASN A 53 6.87 -10.53 -14.26
C ASN A 53 6.15 -9.93 -13.05
N ALA A 54 5.54 -10.74 -12.18
CA ALA A 54 4.76 -10.28 -11.03
C ALA A 54 5.51 -9.29 -10.14
N PHE A 55 6.77 -9.59 -9.79
CA PHE A 55 7.53 -8.72 -8.89
C PHE A 55 7.80 -7.34 -9.52
N GLY A 56 8.23 -7.29 -10.78
CA GLY A 56 8.44 -6.02 -11.48
C GLY A 56 7.14 -5.23 -11.67
N LYS A 57 6.01 -5.92 -11.85
CA LYS A 57 4.67 -5.30 -11.94
C LYS A 57 4.22 -4.74 -10.60
N CYS A 58 4.41 -5.48 -9.51
CA CYS A 58 4.18 -5.00 -8.15
C CYS A 58 4.98 -3.72 -7.90
N VAL A 59 6.32 -3.77 -8.02
CA VAL A 59 7.18 -2.59 -7.75
C VAL A 59 6.79 -1.39 -8.63
N SER A 60 6.41 -1.61 -9.89
CA SER A 60 5.97 -0.52 -10.76
C SER A 60 4.60 0.07 -10.40
N GLY A 61 3.69 -0.71 -9.81
CA GLY A 61 2.39 -0.25 -9.32
C GLY A 61 2.58 0.47 -7.99
N THR A 62 3.13 -0.24 -7.03
CA THR A 62 3.36 0.24 -5.65
C THR A 62 4.24 1.48 -5.60
N SER A 63 5.26 1.62 -6.46
CA SER A 63 6.04 2.87 -6.49
C SER A 63 5.22 4.10 -6.91
N LYS A 64 4.10 3.93 -7.62
CA LYS A 64 3.17 5.03 -7.94
C LYS A 64 2.22 5.31 -6.78
N GLU A 65 1.81 4.27 -6.05
CA GLU A 65 1.02 4.37 -4.81
C GLU A 65 1.83 5.14 -3.74
N GLU A 66 3.07 4.69 -3.47
CA GLU A 66 4.07 5.38 -2.64
C GLU A 66 4.23 6.88 -2.99
N ALA A 67 4.29 7.18 -4.29
CA ALA A 67 4.45 8.54 -4.77
C ALA A 67 3.20 9.40 -4.53
N ALA A 68 2.01 8.80 -4.64
CA ALA A 68 0.73 9.42 -4.37
C ALA A 68 0.53 9.65 -2.87
N GLU A 69 0.84 8.65 -2.04
CA GLU A 69 0.77 8.75 -0.58
C GLU A 69 1.75 9.78 -0.02
N ARG A 70 3.01 9.81 -0.49
CA ARG A 70 3.93 10.88 -0.09
C ARG A 70 3.35 12.27 -0.40
N ARG A 71 2.70 12.42 -1.56
CA ARG A 71 2.07 13.70 -1.94
C ARG A 71 0.87 14.02 -1.04
N ALA A 72 0.03 13.02 -0.74
CA ALA A 72 -1.10 13.16 0.16
C ALA A 72 -0.64 13.52 1.58
N ALA A 73 0.34 12.79 2.12
CA ALA A 73 0.95 13.02 3.41
C ALA A 73 1.51 14.44 3.53
N ALA A 74 2.27 14.91 2.55
CA ALA A 74 2.77 16.29 2.51
C ALA A 74 1.64 17.33 2.44
N SER A 75 0.59 17.06 1.66
CA SER A 75 -0.55 17.98 1.54
C SER A 75 -1.40 18.04 2.82
N ASN A 76 -1.59 16.93 3.51
CA ASN A 76 -2.35 16.86 4.77
C ASN A 76 -1.55 17.51 5.89
N ALA A 77 -0.26 17.19 6.00
CA ALA A 77 0.66 17.84 6.92
C ALA A 77 0.69 19.37 6.76
N ALA A 78 0.70 19.88 5.52
CA ALA A 78 0.65 21.32 5.28
C ALA A 78 -0.66 21.98 5.75
N LYS A 79 -1.79 21.27 5.68
CA LYS A 79 -3.09 21.77 6.18
C LYS A 79 -3.11 21.77 7.70
N GLU A 80 -2.68 20.69 8.32
CA GLU A 80 -2.58 20.55 9.78
C GLU A 80 -1.66 21.63 10.37
N CYS A 81 -0.43 21.74 9.86
CA CYS A 81 0.53 22.75 10.32
C CYS A 81 0.05 24.19 10.06
N LYS A 82 -0.79 24.40 9.05
CA LYS A 82 -1.41 25.71 8.83
C LYS A 82 -2.47 25.98 9.89
N ALA A 83 -3.33 25.01 10.19
CA ALA A 83 -4.32 25.13 11.26
C ALA A 83 -3.68 25.39 12.61
N ASP A 84 -2.62 24.66 12.97
CA ASP A 84 -1.89 24.82 14.24
C ASP A 84 -1.27 26.22 14.35
N ARG A 85 -0.63 26.69 13.28
CA ARG A 85 -0.03 28.04 13.23
C ARG A 85 -1.08 29.14 13.29
N ASP A 86 -2.21 28.96 12.60
CA ASP A 86 -3.29 29.95 12.56
C ASP A 86 -4.05 29.98 13.91
N ALA A 87 -3.98 28.92 14.72
CA ALA A 87 -4.51 28.87 16.09
C ALA A 87 -3.63 29.65 17.09
N ASP A 88 -2.31 29.46 17.06
CA ASP A 88 -1.36 30.25 17.85
C ASP A 88 0.02 30.31 17.18
N ALA A 89 0.32 31.44 16.54
CA ALA A 89 1.57 31.60 15.80
C ALA A 89 2.82 31.65 16.71
N ALA A 90 2.69 32.14 17.95
CA ALA A 90 3.81 32.24 18.88
C ALA A 90 4.15 30.85 19.44
N LEU A 91 3.14 30.13 19.94
CA LEU A 91 3.30 28.76 20.42
C LEU A 91 3.75 27.83 19.29
N PHE A 92 3.25 28.00 18.07
CA PHE A 92 3.68 27.22 16.91
C PHE A 92 5.18 27.42 16.60
N ALA A 93 5.64 28.67 16.62
CA ALA A 93 7.05 28.99 16.39
C ALA A 93 7.96 28.43 17.50
N GLU A 94 7.50 28.46 18.75
CA GLU A 94 8.22 27.85 19.88
C GLU A 94 8.26 26.31 19.77
N THR A 95 7.14 25.69 19.42
CA THR A 95 6.99 24.22 19.38
C THR A 95 7.78 23.60 18.22
N HIS A 96 7.73 24.20 17.03
CA HIS A 96 8.32 23.60 15.83
C HIS A 96 9.59 24.30 15.33
N GLY A 97 9.85 25.53 15.78
CA GLY A 97 11.05 26.28 15.41
C GLY A 97 12.28 25.73 16.12
N THR A 98 13.38 25.57 15.38
CA THR A 98 14.63 25.04 15.96
C THR A 98 15.85 25.90 15.62
N ASN A 99 15.68 26.97 14.85
CA ASN A 99 16.77 27.88 14.48
C ASN A 99 16.68 29.19 15.29
N LYS A 100 17.73 30.02 15.24
CA LYS A 100 17.87 31.25 16.06
C LYS A 100 16.66 32.20 16.00
N ASN A 101 15.82 32.13 14.97
CA ASN A 101 14.65 32.99 14.78
C ASN A 101 13.33 32.23 14.56
N ASN A 102 13.30 30.92 14.82
CA ASN A 102 12.16 30.02 14.61
C ASN A 102 11.51 30.06 13.22
N ARG A 103 12.17 30.62 12.21
CA ARG A 103 11.60 30.78 10.86
C ARG A 103 11.51 29.47 10.09
N ASN A 104 12.11 28.39 10.59
CA ASN A 104 11.99 27.06 10.02
C ASN A 104 10.81 26.25 10.59
N ALA A 105 10.03 26.81 11.53
CA ALA A 105 8.96 26.11 12.24
C ALA A 105 7.96 25.41 11.30
N PHE A 106 7.47 26.12 10.28
CA PHE A 106 6.49 25.54 9.36
C PHE A 106 7.06 24.36 8.56
N GLY A 107 8.27 24.50 8.02
CA GLY A 107 8.92 23.41 7.29
C GLY A 107 9.22 22.20 8.17
N LYS A 108 9.55 22.44 9.45
CA LYS A 108 9.76 21.37 10.45
C LYS A 108 8.47 20.64 10.80
N CYS A 109 7.40 21.39 11.07
CA CYS A 109 6.08 20.81 11.30
C CYS A 109 5.66 19.93 10.12
N VAL A 110 5.69 20.48 8.89
CA VAL A 110 5.27 19.73 7.70
C VAL A 110 6.12 18.48 7.49
N SER A 111 7.43 18.56 7.71
CA SER A 111 8.31 17.40 7.58
C SER A 111 8.02 16.31 8.62
N SER A 112 7.67 16.67 9.87
CA SER A 112 7.31 15.69 10.90
C SER A 112 5.98 15.03 10.58
N LYS A 113 4.95 15.86 10.33
CA LYS A 113 3.60 15.37 10.04
C LYS A 113 3.52 14.58 8.74
N ALA A 114 4.24 14.97 7.70
CA ALA A 114 4.28 14.20 6.46
C ALA A 114 4.96 12.84 6.65
N LYS A 115 5.90 12.72 7.60
CA LYS A 115 6.51 11.45 7.95
C LYS A 115 5.50 10.57 8.72
N GLU A 116 4.86 11.12 9.74
CA GLU A 116 3.80 10.42 10.51
C GLU A 116 2.69 9.91 9.59
N ASN A 117 2.15 10.78 8.73
CA ASN A 117 1.09 10.43 7.78
C ASN A 117 1.54 9.38 6.74
N LYS A 118 2.84 9.33 6.39
CA LYS A 118 3.36 8.30 5.49
C LYS A 118 3.56 6.97 6.22
N GLU A 119 4.03 7.00 7.47
CA GLU A 119 4.17 5.80 8.30
C GLU A 119 2.82 5.14 8.59
N GLU A 120 1.75 5.92 8.73
CA GLU A 120 0.39 5.40 8.83
C GLU A 120 -0.06 4.68 7.55
N ALA A 121 0.15 5.29 6.38
CA ALA A 121 -0.15 4.65 5.09
C ALA A 121 0.69 3.37 4.89
N ASP A 122 1.99 3.39 5.21
CA ASP A 122 2.86 2.21 5.16
C ASP A 122 2.34 1.07 6.05
N ALA A 123 1.76 1.42 7.21
CA ALA A 123 1.19 0.45 8.14
C ALA A 123 -0.11 -0.17 7.60
N GLU A 124 -0.98 0.62 6.95
CA GLU A 124 -2.18 0.12 6.29
C GLU A 124 -1.82 -0.86 5.16
N ASP A 125 -0.86 -0.51 4.30
CA ASP A 125 -0.37 -1.40 3.24
C ASP A 125 0.21 -2.72 3.77
N ALA A 126 0.88 -2.66 4.93
CA ALA A 126 1.41 -3.84 5.59
C ALA A 126 0.29 -4.76 6.10
N VAL A 127 -0.82 -4.20 6.60
CA VAL A 127 -2.00 -4.96 7.02
C VAL A 127 -2.63 -5.66 5.81
N ASP A 128 -2.88 -4.93 4.73
CA ASP A 128 -3.43 -5.49 3.49
C ASP A 128 -2.58 -6.65 2.94
N ALA A 129 -1.25 -6.49 3.00
CA ALA A 129 -0.32 -7.53 2.60
C ALA A 129 -0.38 -8.78 3.51
N GLU A 130 -0.52 -8.61 4.83
CA GLU A 130 -0.69 -9.73 5.77
C GLU A 130 -2.04 -10.45 5.61
N GLU A 131 -3.13 -9.70 5.41
CA GLU A 131 -4.45 -10.28 5.16
C GLU A 131 -4.45 -11.14 3.88
N ARG A 132 -3.83 -10.63 2.82
CA ARG A 132 -3.62 -11.39 1.58
C ARG A 132 -2.84 -12.68 1.79
N LYS A 133 -1.78 -12.65 2.61
CA LYS A 133 -0.98 -13.84 2.92
C LYS A 133 -1.76 -14.85 3.76
N SER A 134 -2.54 -14.37 4.71
CA SER A 134 -3.41 -15.22 5.54
C SER A 134 -4.49 -15.88 4.68
N ALA A 135 -5.16 -15.12 3.83
CA ALA A 135 -6.10 -15.63 2.83
C ALA A 135 -5.46 -16.67 1.90
N ALA A 136 -4.22 -16.46 1.46
CA ALA A 136 -3.48 -17.43 0.64
C ALA A 136 -3.30 -18.78 1.36
N LYS A 137 -2.91 -18.76 2.64
CA LYS A 137 -2.76 -19.98 3.44
C LYS A 137 -4.08 -20.69 3.66
N GLU A 138 -5.15 -19.96 3.94
CA GLU A 138 -6.49 -20.54 4.11
C GLU A 138 -7.00 -21.18 2.81
N CYS A 139 -6.83 -20.50 1.67
CA CYS A 139 -7.21 -21.04 0.37
C CYS A 139 -6.40 -22.29 0.01
N ASP A 140 -5.13 -22.34 0.40
CA ASP A 140 -4.29 -23.51 0.16
C ASP A 140 -4.74 -24.70 1.01
N ALA A 141 -5.03 -24.46 2.30
CA ALA A 141 -5.60 -25.47 3.19
C ALA A 141 -6.96 -25.97 2.69
N GLU A 142 -7.85 -25.08 2.24
CA GLU A 142 -9.14 -25.47 1.66
C GLU A 142 -8.95 -26.30 0.39
N ARG A 143 -8.05 -25.87 -0.51
CA ARG A 143 -7.72 -26.60 -1.75
C ARG A 143 -7.22 -28.01 -1.48
N ALA A 144 -6.40 -28.19 -0.43
CA ALA A 144 -5.87 -29.49 -0.03
C ALA A 144 -6.95 -30.50 0.38
N THR A 145 -8.14 -30.04 0.78
CA THR A 145 -9.29 -30.92 1.10
C THR A 145 -10.00 -31.49 -0.13
N GLY A 146 -9.81 -30.88 -1.31
CA GLY A 146 -10.43 -31.35 -2.55
C GLY A 146 -10.27 -30.38 -3.71
N GLU A 147 -9.31 -30.65 -4.59
CA GLU A 147 -8.94 -29.76 -5.69
C GLU A 147 -10.08 -29.52 -6.69
N VAL A 148 -10.83 -30.57 -7.06
CA VAL A 148 -11.95 -30.45 -8.01
C VAL A 148 -13.09 -29.62 -7.43
N ALA A 149 -13.44 -29.87 -6.16
CA ALA A 149 -14.48 -29.10 -5.46
C ALA A 149 -14.07 -27.63 -5.30
N PHE A 150 -12.82 -27.40 -4.92
CA PHE A 150 -12.24 -26.06 -4.81
C PHE A 150 -12.26 -25.31 -6.16
N ALA A 151 -11.83 -25.96 -7.25
CA ALA A 151 -11.86 -25.40 -8.59
C ALA A 151 -13.29 -25.07 -9.04
N ASN A 152 -14.27 -25.92 -8.70
CA ASN A 152 -15.68 -25.65 -8.99
C ASN A 152 -16.24 -24.48 -8.16
N LYS A 153 -15.81 -24.33 -6.92
CA LYS A 153 -16.27 -23.27 -6.01
C LYS A 153 -15.75 -21.89 -6.39
N TYR A 154 -14.46 -21.76 -6.69
CA TYR A 154 -13.82 -20.46 -6.90
C TYR A 154 -13.43 -20.17 -8.35
N GLY A 155 -13.30 -21.21 -9.19
CA GLY A 155 -12.88 -21.07 -10.58
C GLY A 155 -13.99 -20.43 -11.43
N THR A 156 -13.62 -19.42 -12.22
CA THR A 156 -14.57 -18.64 -13.04
C THR A 156 -14.25 -18.67 -14.53
N ASN A 157 -13.03 -19.08 -14.92
CA ASN A 157 -12.66 -19.24 -16.33
C ASN A 157 -12.95 -20.66 -16.83
N ALA A 158 -12.91 -20.86 -18.15
CA ALA A 158 -13.29 -22.12 -18.80
C ALA A 158 -12.55 -23.36 -18.26
N ASN A 159 -11.29 -23.20 -17.83
CA ASN A 159 -10.47 -24.28 -17.28
C ASN A 159 -10.32 -24.23 -15.75
N LYS A 160 -11.04 -23.34 -15.08
CA LYS A 160 -11.07 -23.13 -13.62
C LYS A 160 -9.70 -22.89 -12.95
N ARG A 161 -8.65 -22.61 -13.72
CA ARG A 161 -7.27 -22.42 -13.21
C ARG A 161 -7.08 -21.12 -12.42
N ASN A 162 -8.04 -20.20 -12.48
CA ASN A 162 -8.00 -18.98 -11.68
C ASN A 162 -8.61 -19.14 -10.28
N ALA A 163 -9.05 -20.35 -9.89
CA ALA A 163 -9.73 -20.61 -8.62
C ALA A 163 -8.94 -20.12 -7.40
N PHE A 164 -7.63 -20.41 -7.32
CA PHE A 164 -6.82 -20.01 -6.17
C PHE A 164 -6.75 -18.49 -6.01
N GLY A 165 -6.38 -17.77 -7.08
CA GLY A 165 -6.35 -16.31 -7.05
C GLY A 165 -7.71 -15.68 -6.74
N LYS A 166 -8.82 -16.32 -7.17
CA LYS A 166 -10.18 -15.88 -6.83
C LYS A 166 -10.54 -16.11 -5.37
N CYS A 167 -10.18 -17.27 -4.81
CA CYS A 167 -10.34 -17.55 -3.39
C CYS A 167 -9.61 -16.50 -2.54
N VAL A 168 -8.33 -16.25 -2.83
CA VAL A 168 -7.51 -15.28 -2.08
C VAL A 168 -8.10 -13.88 -2.19
N SER A 169 -8.53 -13.48 -3.39
CA SER A 169 -9.13 -12.17 -3.58
C SER A 169 -10.47 -12.00 -2.87
N GLN A 170 -11.27 -13.06 -2.71
CA GLN A 170 -12.53 -12.99 -1.98
C GLN A 170 -12.27 -12.89 -0.47
N LYS A 171 -11.40 -13.74 0.07
CA LYS A 171 -11.08 -13.77 1.50
C LYS A 171 -10.36 -12.52 2.00
N ALA A 172 -9.45 -11.95 1.21
CA ALA A 172 -8.78 -10.70 1.56
C ALA A 172 -9.62 -9.45 1.28
N SER A 173 -10.92 -9.60 1.04
CA SER A 173 -11.88 -8.50 0.86
C SER A 173 -13.13 -8.68 1.72
N ALA A 174 -13.12 -9.71 2.59
CA ALA A 174 -14.23 -10.12 3.44
C ALA A 174 -13.98 -9.65 4.88
#